data_AF-A0A9W4HQ49-F1
#
_entry.id   AF-A0A9W4HQ49-F1
#
_cell.length_a   1.000
_cell.length_b   1.000
_cell.length_c   1.000
_cell.angle_alpha   90.00
_cell.angle_beta   90.00
_cell.angle_gamma   90.00
#
_symmetry.space_group_name_H-M   'P 1'
#
loop_
_entity.id
_entity.type
_entity.pdbx_description
1 polymer ?
#
loop_
_entity_poly.entity_id
_entity_poly.type
_entity_poly.pdbx_seq_one_letter_code
_entity_poly.pdbx_strand_id
1 'polypeptide(L)'
;MKAYWYDNAPGDQREPHDSGRAVSEDKLASLGVTYVHCPTIESVDTIAADRGYRNRDQVCVSPATMGDIYEEKVKSFFTEHLHEDEEIRYILDGEGYFDVRGQDDEWIRISLVKEDMIILPAGIYHRFTTNEQNYVKAMRLFQDEPKWTPLNRGADVDINPHRKTYLDTVARPSAAV
;
A
#
# COMPACT_ATOMS: atom_id res chain seq x y z
N MET A 1 12.17 -3.90 -4.02
CA MET A 1 10.87 -4.60 -3.81
C MET A 1 10.78 -5.90 -4.59
N LYS A 2 9.78 -6.74 -4.26
CA LYS A 2 9.29 -7.83 -5.11
C LYS A 2 7.77 -7.74 -5.21
N ALA A 3 7.19 -7.84 -6.41
CA ALA A 3 5.75 -7.84 -6.61
C ALA A 3 5.29 -9.05 -7.45
N TYR A 4 4.13 -9.60 -7.11
CA TYR A 4 3.59 -10.81 -7.72
C TYR A 4 2.08 -10.91 -7.52
N TRP A 5 1.40 -11.69 -8.36
CA TRP A 5 -0.01 -12.00 -8.13
C TRP A 5 -0.15 -12.89 -6.89
N TYR A 6 -1.11 -12.55 -6.04
CA TYR A 6 -1.44 -13.31 -4.83
C TYR A 6 -2.14 -14.62 -5.21
N ASP A 7 -1.74 -15.74 -4.59
CA ASP A 7 -2.22 -17.08 -4.97
C ASP A 7 -3.68 -17.38 -4.52
N ASN A 8 -4.22 -16.60 -3.58
CA ASN A 8 -5.52 -16.83 -2.94
C ASN A 8 -5.67 -18.21 -2.27
N ALA A 9 -4.56 -18.89 -1.97
CA ALA A 9 -4.58 -20.12 -1.19
C ALA A 9 -5.06 -19.82 0.24
N PRO A 10 -5.79 -20.74 0.90
CA PRO A 10 -6.07 -20.62 2.33
C PRO A 10 -4.76 -20.60 3.13
N GLY A 11 -4.60 -19.67 4.06
CA GLY A 11 -3.38 -19.52 4.85
C GLY A 11 -3.40 -18.28 5.75
N ASP A 12 -2.34 -18.10 6.54
CA ASP A 12 -2.14 -16.85 7.28
C ASP A 12 -1.75 -15.73 6.31
N GLN A 13 -2.44 -14.58 6.37
CA GLN A 13 -2.19 -13.42 5.52
C GLN A 13 -0.72 -12.97 5.45
N ARG A 14 0.06 -13.26 6.49
CA ARG A 14 1.47 -12.92 6.66
C ARG A 14 2.42 -13.84 5.88
N GLU A 15 1.95 -14.99 5.40
CA GLU A 15 2.72 -15.87 4.51
C GLU A 15 2.95 -15.20 3.15
N PRO A 16 3.94 -15.62 2.34
CA PRO A 16 4.21 -14.97 1.06
C PRO A 16 3.02 -14.99 0.07
N HIS A 17 2.27 -16.10 -0.02
CA HIS A 17 1.19 -16.27 -1.01
C HIS A 17 1.59 -15.96 -2.46
N ASP A 18 2.80 -16.37 -2.84
CA ASP A 18 3.37 -16.11 -4.16
C ASP A 18 2.89 -17.13 -5.19
N SER A 19 2.07 -16.67 -6.14
CA SER A 19 1.59 -17.51 -7.25
C SER A 19 2.68 -17.90 -8.27
N GLY A 20 3.88 -17.34 -8.16
CA GLY A 20 4.97 -17.45 -9.15
C GLY A 20 4.79 -16.53 -10.37
N ARG A 21 3.67 -15.81 -10.49
CA ARG A 21 3.43 -14.84 -11.55
C ARG A 21 3.95 -13.47 -11.09
N ALA A 22 5.17 -13.13 -11.48
CA ALA A 22 5.78 -11.83 -11.15
C ALA A 22 5.02 -10.65 -11.78
N VAL A 23 5.05 -9.50 -11.10
CA VAL A 23 4.50 -8.22 -11.56
C VAL A 23 5.64 -7.20 -11.63
N SER A 24 5.78 -6.52 -12.77
CA SER A 24 6.79 -5.48 -12.97
C SER A 24 6.40 -4.14 -12.34
N GLU A 25 7.39 -3.29 -12.08
CA GLU A 25 7.18 -1.90 -11.66
C GLU A 25 6.33 -1.11 -12.66
N ASP A 26 6.53 -1.31 -13.96
CA ASP A 26 5.71 -0.66 -15.00
C ASP A 26 4.22 -1.06 -14.89
N LYS A 27 3.93 -2.30 -14.53
CA LYS A 27 2.56 -2.76 -14.31
C LYS A 27 1.97 -2.10 -13.06
N LEU A 28 2.74 -1.97 -11.98
CA LEU A 28 2.32 -1.21 -10.79
C LEU A 28 2.07 0.28 -11.12
N ALA A 29 2.96 0.90 -11.89
CA ALA A 29 2.83 2.28 -12.34
C ALA A 29 1.58 2.48 -13.21
N SER A 30 1.20 1.50 -14.03
CA SER A 30 -0.08 1.53 -14.78
C SER A 30 -1.32 1.49 -13.89
N LEU A 31 -1.18 1.06 -12.62
CA LEU A 31 -2.21 1.15 -11.57
C LEU A 31 -2.06 2.42 -10.72
N GLY A 32 -1.17 3.33 -11.11
CA GLY A 32 -0.86 4.56 -10.38
C GLY A 32 -0.01 4.34 -9.12
N VAL A 33 0.38 3.10 -8.82
CA VAL A 33 1.27 2.77 -7.70
C VAL A 33 2.69 3.18 -8.07
N THR A 34 3.26 4.10 -7.30
CA THR A 34 4.65 4.52 -7.50
C THR A 34 5.55 3.82 -6.49
N TYR A 35 6.62 3.21 -6.98
CA TYR A 35 7.71 2.69 -6.17
C TYR A 35 8.97 3.54 -6.38
N VAL A 36 9.71 3.79 -5.30
CA VAL A 36 11.05 4.34 -5.38
C VAL A 36 11.95 3.65 -4.35
N HIS A 37 13.14 3.23 -4.76
CA HIS A 37 14.19 2.83 -3.82
C HIS A 37 14.91 4.08 -3.29
N CYS A 38 14.85 4.28 -1.98
CA CYS A 38 15.33 5.45 -1.28
C CYS A 38 16.43 5.05 -0.27
N PRO A 39 17.71 4.98 -0.68
CA PRO A 39 18.79 4.54 0.21
C PRO A 39 19.10 5.55 1.34
N THR A 40 18.62 6.79 1.25
CA THR A 40 18.85 7.83 2.24
C THR A 40 17.56 8.59 2.56
N ILE A 41 17.54 9.28 3.71
CA ILE A 41 16.43 10.20 4.02
C ILE A 41 16.38 11.38 3.05
N GLU A 42 17.52 11.80 2.50
CA GLU A 42 17.60 12.88 1.52
C GLU A 42 16.85 12.55 0.21
N SER A 43 16.85 11.28 -0.23
CA SER A 43 16.06 10.87 -1.39
C SER A 43 14.56 10.92 -1.10
N VAL A 44 14.15 10.58 0.13
CA VAL A 44 12.75 10.74 0.60
C VAL A 44 12.37 12.22 0.67
N ASP A 45 13.26 13.07 1.19
CA ASP A 45 13.03 14.52 1.30
C ASP A 45 12.87 15.18 -0.08
N THR A 46 13.61 14.71 -1.09
CA THR A 46 13.49 15.18 -2.48
C THR A 46 12.10 14.88 -3.03
N ILE A 47 11.62 13.64 -2.88
CA ILE A 47 10.26 13.23 -3.32
C ILE A 47 9.19 14.01 -2.54
N ALA A 48 9.39 14.20 -1.24
CA ALA A 48 8.48 14.96 -0.39
C ALA A 48 8.36 16.42 -0.83
N ALA A 49 9.47 17.06 -1.18
CA ALA A 49 9.48 18.42 -1.71
C ALA A 49 8.75 18.51 -3.06
N ASP A 50 9.05 17.59 -3.99
CA ASP A 50 8.47 17.58 -5.34
C ASP A 50 6.96 17.31 -5.33
N ARG A 51 6.49 16.46 -4.41
CA ARG A 51 5.06 16.07 -4.30
C ARG A 51 4.29 16.86 -3.24
N GLY A 52 4.95 17.80 -2.56
CA GLY A 52 4.33 18.67 -1.57
C GLY A 52 3.92 17.96 -0.28
N TYR A 53 4.66 16.94 0.17
CA TYR A 53 4.42 16.25 1.44
C TYR A 53 4.94 17.09 2.61
N ARG A 54 4.04 17.78 3.31
CA ARG A 54 4.38 18.75 4.36
C ARG A 54 4.53 18.12 5.75
N ASN A 55 3.92 16.96 5.97
CA ASN A 55 3.91 16.30 7.28
C ASN A 55 4.46 14.88 7.19
N ARG A 56 5.08 14.42 8.28
CA ARG A 56 5.56 13.04 8.44
C ARG A 56 5.58 12.61 9.89
N ASP A 57 5.43 11.31 10.11
CA ASP A 57 5.68 10.66 11.39
C ASP A 57 6.29 9.27 11.19
N GLN A 58 6.55 8.56 12.29
CA GLN A 58 7.02 7.18 12.26
C GLN A 58 6.07 6.27 13.02
N VAL A 59 5.83 5.09 12.47
CA VAL A 59 5.06 4.02 13.12
C VAL A 59 5.90 2.75 13.16
N CYS A 60 5.76 1.98 14.24
CA CYS A 60 6.35 0.66 14.38
C CYS A 60 5.22 -0.33 14.66
N VAL A 61 5.03 -1.27 13.72
CA VAL A 61 3.98 -2.29 13.77
C VAL A 61 4.65 -3.60 14.18
N SER A 62 4.48 -3.96 15.45
CA SER A 62 4.95 -5.23 16.01
C SER A 62 4.22 -5.57 17.30
N PRO A 63 4.16 -6.86 17.69
CA PRO A 63 3.63 -7.25 18.99
C PRO A 63 4.34 -6.53 20.15
N ALA A 64 5.66 -6.36 20.05
CA ALA A 64 6.46 -5.72 21.09
C ALA A 64 6.14 -4.23 21.28
N THR A 65 5.82 -3.50 20.20
CA THR A 65 5.51 -2.07 20.28
C THR A 65 4.03 -1.79 20.52
N MET A 66 3.14 -2.64 20.00
CA MET A 66 1.68 -2.43 20.06
C MET A 66 1.00 -3.18 21.21
N GLY A 67 1.63 -4.20 21.78
CA GLY A 67 1.03 -5.02 22.85
C GLY A 67 -0.28 -5.68 22.40
N ASP A 68 -1.27 -5.68 23.29
CA ASP A 68 -2.53 -6.42 23.10
C ASP A 68 -3.37 -5.93 21.90
N ILE A 69 -3.19 -4.68 21.46
CA ILE A 69 -3.94 -4.14 20.31
C ILE A 69 -3.35 -4.56 18.96
N TYR A 70 -2.19 -5.24 18.94
CA TYR A 70 -1.51 -5.62 17.70
C TYR A 70 -2.40 -6.41 16.75
N GLU A 71 -3.04 -7.48 17.23
CA GLU A 71 -3.86 -8.36 16.40
C GLU A 71 -5.12 -7.66 15.86
N GLU A 72 -5.73 -6.77 16.64
CA GLU A 72 -6.85 -5.95 16.17
C GLU A 72 -6.40 -4.98 15.07
N LYS A 73 -5.25 -4.32 15.27
CA LYS A 73 -4.72 -3.36 14.30
C LYS A 73 -4.32 -4.02 13.00
N VAL A 74 -3.61 -5.14 13.04
CA VAL A 74 -3.22 -5.89 11.83
C VAL A 74 -4.46 -6.36 11.05
N LYS A 75 -5.53 -6.80 11.72
CA LYS A 75 -6.80 -7.11 11.06
C LYS A 75 -7.44 -5.89 10.39
N SER A 76 -7.40 -4.73 11.06
CA SER A 76 -7.95 -3.50 10.48
C SER A 76 -7.16 -3.05 9.24
N PHE A 77 -5.83 -3.16 9.26
CA PHE A 77 -4.98 -2.81 8.12
C PHE A 77 -5.15 -3.79 6.95
N PHE A 78 -5.45 -5.06 7.24
CA PHE A 78 -5.62 -6.08 6.23
C PHE A 78 -7.05 -6.15 5.65
N THR A 79 -8.01 -5.47 6.29
CA THR A 79 -9.34 -5.29 5.72
C THR A 79 -9.20 -4.45 4.45
N GLU A 80 -9.75 -4.91 3.33
CA GLU A 80 -9.66 -4.16 2.06
C GLU A 80 -10.33 -2.80 2.15
N HIS A 81 -9.58 -1.74 1.83
CA HIS A 81 -10.04 -0.35 1.95
C HIS A 81 -9.40 0.55 0.90
N LEU A 82 -9.88 1.80 0.85
CA LEU A 82 -9.24 2.89 0.13
C LEU A 82 -9.10 4.13 1.02
N HIS A 83 -8.28 5.07 0.56
CA HIS A 83 -8.16 6.42 1.11
C HIS A 83 -8.50 7.47 0.04
N GLU A 84 -8.98 8.63 0.49
CA GLU A 84 -9.28 9.79 -0.38
C GLU A 84 -8.02 10.61 -0.72
N ASP A 85 -6.95 10.40 0.05
CA ASP A 85 -5.61 10.95 -0.18
C ASP A 85 -4.63 9.82 -0.54
N GLU A 86 -3.42 10.18 -0.99
CA GLU A 86 -2.36 9.20 -1.21
C GLU A 86 -1.94 8.49 0.10
N GLU A 87 -1.73 7.19 0.02
CA GLU A 87 -1.09 6.43 1.10
C GLU A 87 0.40 6.29 0.81
N ILE A 88 1.22 7.05 1.54
CA ILE A 88 2.67 7.09 1.36
C ILE A 88 3.37 6.39 2.52
N ARG A 89 4.25 5.43 2.22
CA ARG A 89 5.02 4.67 3.21
C ARG A 89 6.46 4.50 2.75
N TYR A 90 7.39 4.84 3.64
CA TYR A 90 8.82 4.57 3.47
C TYR A 90 9.28 3.64 4.58
N ILE A 91 9.86 2.50 4.23
CA ILE A 91 10.27 1.48 5.20
C ILE A 91 11.63 1.83 5.80
N LEU A 92 11.63 2.07 7.10
CA LEU A 92 12.82 2.39 7.89
C LEU A 92 13.52 1.14 8.42
N ASP A 93 12.76 0.08 8.69
CA ASP A 93 13.27 -1.22 9.15
C ASP A 93 12.19 -2.31 9.01
N GLY A 94 12.59 -3.58 9.01
CA GLY A 94 11.69 -4.72 8.84
C GLY A 94 11.08 -4.84 7.44
N GLU A 95 9.91 -5.49 7.37
CA GLU A 95 9.26 -5.88 6.12
C GLU A 95 7.74 -5.93 6.26
N GLY A 96 7.03 -5.59 5.18
CA GLY A 96 5.60 -5.80 5.08
C GLY A 96 5.11 -5.97 3.66
N TYR A 97 3.84 -6.37 3.54
CA TYR A 97 3.15 -6.55 2.28
C TYR A 97 2.06 -5.47 2.13
N PHE A 98 2.10 -4.79 0.99
CA PHE A 98 0.94 -4.05 0.48
C PHE A 98 0.31 -4.87 -0.62
N ASP A 99 -0.97 -5.21 -0.46
CA ASP A 99 -1.74 -5.83 -1.53
C ASP A 99 -2.60 -4.75 -2.20
N VAL A 100 -2.60 -4.71 -3.53
CA VAL A 100 -3.41 -3.78 -4.33
C VAL A 100 -4.24 -4.54 -5.35
N ARG A 101 -5.40 -4.00 -5.74
CA ARG A 101 -6.21 -4.57 -6.83
C ARG A 101 -5.63 -4.21 -8.19
N GLY A 102 -5.44 -5.22 -9.04
CA GLY A 102 -5.16 -5.07 -10.46
C GLY A 102 -6.38 -4.57 -11.26
N GLN A 103 -6.22 -4.42 -12.57
CA GLN A 103 -7.30 -3.98 -13.48
C GLN A 103 -8.50 -4.93 -13.48
N ASP A 104 -8.24 -6.24 -13.44
CA ASP A 104 -9.26 -7.29 -13.39
C ASP A 104 -9.68 -7.64 -11.95
N ASP A 105 -9.42 -6.74 -11.01
CA ASP A 105 -9.74 -6.88 -9.58
C ASP A 105 -9.05 -8.08 -8.91
N GLU A 106 -7.99 -8.62 -9.49
CA GLU A 106 -7.10 -9.62 -8.87
C GLU A 106 -6.15 -8.96 -7.85
N TRP A 107 -5.72 -9.70 -6.82
CA TRP A 107 -4.75 -9.20 -5.84
C TRP A 107 -3.31 -9.28 -6.35
N ILE A 108 -2.57 -8.18 -6.25
CA ILE A 108 -1.13 -8.10 -6.43
C ILE A 108 -0.51 -7.82 -5.07
N ARG A 109 0.40 -8.68 -4.61
CA ARG A 109 1.18 -8.49 -3.40
C ARG A 109 2.50 -7.81 -3.72
N ILE A 110 2.84 -6.79 -2.93
CA ILE A 110 4.06 -6.00 -3.04
C ILE A 110 4.81 -6.14 -1.72
N SER A 111 5.94 -6.85 -1.74
CA SER A 111 6.87 -6.99 -0.62
C SER A 111 7.81 -5.79 -0.59
N LEU A 112 7.75 -5.03 0.51
CA LEU A 112 8.60 -3.88 0.77
C LEU A 112 9.49 -4.17 1.97
N VAL A 113 10.78 -3.87 1.80
CA VAL A 113 11.80 -3.99 2.84
C VAL A 113 12.41 -2.61 3.12
N LYS A 114 13.32 -2.53 4.08
CA LYS A 114 14.09 -1.31 4.36
C LYS A 114 14.55 -0.60 3.09
N GLU A 115 14.45 0.74 3.10
CA GLU A 115 14.81 1.64 2.01
C GLU A 115 13.83 1.64 0.81
N ASP A 116 12.76 0.84 0.86
CA ASP A 116 11.68 0.92 -0.12
C ASP A 116 10.65 2.00 0.26
N MET A 117 10.25 2.82 -0.72
CA MET A 117 9.14 3.77 -0.63
C MET A 117 8.03 3.36 -1.60
N ILE A 118 6.78 3.37 -1.13
CA ILE A 118 5.59 3.19 -1.95
C ILE A 118 4.63 4.38 -1.79
N ILE A 119 3.99 4.77 -2.88
CA ILE A 119 2.92 5.75 -2.93
C ILE A 119 1.73 5.08 -3.61
N LEU A 120 0.67 4.85 -2.85
CA LEU A 120 -0.60 4.37 -3.37
C LEU A 120 -1.50 5.56 -3.71
N PRO A 121 -2.08 5.61 -4.92
CA PRO A 121 -2.91 6.74 -5.32
C PRO A 121 -4.24 6.74 -4.55
N ALA A 122 -4.82 7.92 -4.34
CA ALA A 122 -6.17 8.04 -3.82
C ALA A 122 -7.17 7.18 -4.62
N GLY A 123 -8.08 6.51 -3.93
CA GLY A 123 -9.13 5.68 -4.55
C GLY A 123 -8.72 4.27 -4.98
N ILE A 124 -7.46 3.86 -4.83
CA ILE A 124 -7.08 2.45 -5.06
C ILE A 124 -7.53 1.58 -3.89
N TYR A 125 -8.10 0.41 -4.21
CA TYR A 125 -8.34 -0.61 -3.20
C TYR A 125 -7.04 -1.33 -2.86
N HIS A 126 -6.73 -1.34 -1.57
CA HIS A 126 -5.52 -1.93 -1.03
C HIS A 126 -5.74 -2.46 0.39
N ARG A 127 -4.73 -3.15 0.90
CA ARG A 127 -4.62 -3.60 2.28
C ARG A 127 -3.16 -3.80 2.65
N PHE A 128 -2.88 -3.87 3.95
CA PHE A 128 -1.54 -4.03 4.48
C PHE A 128 -1.47 -5.16 5.51
N THR A 129 -0.37 -5.90 5.50
CA THR A 129 0.00 -6.83 6.58
C THR A 129 1.50 -6.83 6.80
N THR A 130 1.93 -7.12 8.03
CA THR A 130 3.29 -7.59 8.28
C THR A 130 3.51 -8.96 7.62
N ASN A 131 4.77 -9.37 7.51
CA ASN A 131 5.12 -10.75 7.18
C ASN A 131 5.21 -11.61 8.45
N GLU A 132 5.71 -12.85 8.32
CA GLU A 132 5.85 -13.81 9.42
C GLU A 132 6.76 -13.31 10.56
N GLN A 133 7.67 -12.37 10.29
CA GLN A 133 8.54 -11.75 11.30
C GLN A 133 7.80 -10.72 12.16
N ASN A 134 6.55 -10.36 11.81
CA ASN A 134 5.67 -9.51 12.61
C ASN A 134 6.32 -8.16 13.01
N TYR A 135 7.17 -7.61 12.15
CA TYR A 135 7.91 -6.39 12.44
C TYR A 135 8.13 -5.52 11.21
N VAL A 136 7.71 -4.27 11.31
CA VAL A 136 8.03 -3.22 10.34
C VAL A 136 7.98 -1.85 11.00
N LYS A 137 8.96 -1.04 10.68
CA LYS A 137 9.03 0.37 11.04
C LYS A 137 8.93 1.20 9.77
N ALA A 138 7.95 2.09 9.69
CA ALA A 138 7.71 2.91 8.53
C ALA A 138 7.66 4.40 8.90
N MET A 139 8.21 5.25 8.04
CA MET A 139 7.86 6.66 7.98
C MET A 139 6.59 6.80 7.13
N ARG A 140 5.62 7.55 7.64
CA ARG A 140 4.42 7.90 6.90
C ARG A 140 4.51 9.36 6.49
N LEU A 141 4.12 9.69 5.26
CA LEU A 141 4.17 11.06 4.71
C LEU A 141 2.78 11.50 4.27
N PHE A 142 2.50 12.81 4.34
CA PHE A 142 1.20 13.41 4.03
C PHE A 142 1.36 14.73 3.30
N GLN A 143 0.46 14.99 2.35
CA GLN A 143 0.34 16.31 1.72
C GLN A 143 -0.06 17.38 2.74
N ASP A 144 -1.15 17.13 3.49
CA ASP A 144 -1.70 18.03 4.50
C ASP A 144 -1.79 17.34 5.88
N GLU A 145 -2.70 17.78 6.75
CA GLU A 145 -2.99 17.09 8.01
C GLU A 145 -3.51 15.67 7.72
N PRO A 146 -3.02 14.65 8.45
CA PRO A 146 -3.27 13.28 8.06
C PRO A 146 -4.73 12.89 8.30
N LYS A 147 -5.39 12.41 7.24
CA LYS A 147 -6.69 11.75 7.30
C LYS A 147 -6.50 10.25 7.21
N TRP A 148 -6.61 9.59 8.36
CA TRP A 148 -6.33 8.15 8.48
C TRP A 148 -7.52 7.24 8.18
N THR A 149 -8.71 7.80 7.99
CA THR A 149 -9.94 7.01 7.96
C THR A 149 -9.94 6.07 6.76
N PRO A 150 -9.86 4.74 6.98
CA PRO A 150 -10.02 3.79 5.88
C PRO A 150 -11.49 3.74 5.48
N LEU A 151 -11.75 3.76 4.17
CA LEU A 151 -13.07 3.47 3.62
C LEU A 151 -13.08 2.03 3.15
N ASN A 152 -13.58 1.13 4.01
CA ASN A 152 -13.66 -0.30 3.71
C ASN A 152 -14.50 -0.55 2.46
N ARG A 153 -14.03 -1.44 1.59
CA ARG A 153 -14.68 -1.72 0.31
C ARG A 153 -16.15 -2.13 0.47
N GLY A 154 -17.01 -1.52 -0.35
CA GLY A 154 -18.45 -1.78 -0.37
C GLY A 154 -19.15 -0.88 -1.38
N ALA A 155 -20.43 -1.15 -1.66
CA ALA A 155 -21.20 -0.44 -2.69
C ALA A 155 -21.24 1.09 -2.47
N ASP A 156 -21.29 1.53 -1.21
CA ASP A 156 -21.28 2.95 -0.85
C ASP A 156 -19.92 3.62 -1.11
N VAL A 157 -18.83 2.85 -1.04
CA VAL A 157 -17.46 3.32 -1.31
C VAL A 157 -17.14 3.28 -2.80
N ASP A 158 -17.74 2.35 -3.57
CA ASP A 158 -17.57 2.30 -5.02
C ASP A 158 -18.09 3.56 -5.73
N ILE A 159 -19.04 4.28 -5.13
CA ILE A 159 -19.55 5.55 -5.65
C ILE A 159 -18.74 6.78 -5.18
N ASN A 160 -17.72 6.60 -4.34
CA ASN A 160 -16.89 7.68 -3.82
C ASN A 160 -16.21 8.47 -4.98
N PRO A 161 -16.16 9.82 -4.93
CA PRO A 161 -15.58 10.62 -6.00
C PRO A 161 -14.10 10.31 -6.30
N HIS A 162 -13.29 10.01 -5.29
CA HIS A 162 -11.88 9.66 -5.44
C HIS A 162 -11.73 8.30 -6.11
N ARG A 163 -12.59 7.32 -5.73
CA ARG A 163 -12.65 6.02 -6.40
C ARG A 163 -13.02 6.14 -7.88
N LYS A 164 -14.05 6.93 -8.20
CA LYS A 164 -14.46 7.19 -9.59
C LYS A 164 -13.34 7.84 -10.40
N THR A 165 -12.70 8.86 -9.82
CA THR A 165 -11.57 9.55 -10.45
C THR A 165 -10.42 8.57 -10.74
N TYR A 166 -10.07 7.71 -9.77
CA TYR A 166 -9.07 6.66 -9.96
C TYR A 166 -9.43 5.71 -11.12
N LEU A 167 -10.67 5.25 -11.19
CA LEU A 167 -11.15 4.38 -12.26
C LEU A 167 -11.11 5.07 -13.64
N ASP A 168 -11.48 6.35 -13.70
CA ASP A 168 -11.56 7.11 -14.95
C ASP A 168 -10.19 7.54 -15.50
N THR A 169 -9.18 7.65 -14.64
CA THR A 169 -7.87 8.24 -14.99
C THR A 169 -6.72 7.24 -14.98
N VAL A 170 -6.78 6.23 -14.12
CA VAL A 170 -5.68 5.28 -13.88
C VAL A 170 -6.09 3.88 -14.29
N ALA A 171 -7.17 3.35 -13.72
CA ALA A 171 -7.58 1.97 -13.95
C ALA A 171 -8.46 1.79 -15.20
N ARG A 172 -8.35 2.67 -16.20
CA ARG A 172 -9.11 2.53 -17.46
C ARG A 172 -8.90 1.12 -18.00
N PRO A 173 -9.98 0.35 -18.22
CA PRO A 173 -9.88 -0.87 -19.00
C PRO A 173 -9.27 -0.50 -20.35
N SER A 174 -8.28 -1.27 -20.80
CA SER A 174 -7.85 -1.17 -22.20
C SER A 174 -9.11 -1.32 -23.05
N ALA A 175 -9.42 -0.32 -23.88
CA ALA A 175 -10.50 -0.47 -24.84
C ALA A 175 -10.14 -1.69 -25.69
N ALA A 176 -10.91 -2.76 -25.56
CA ALA A 176 -10.73 -3.95 -26.38
C ALA A 176 -10.73 -3.50 -27.85
N VAL A 177 -9.58 -3.71 -28.51
CA VAL A 177 -9.41 -3.50 -29.96
C VAL A 177 -9.89 -4.74 -30.68
#